data_AF-A0A7Y3CQ91-F1
#
_entry.id   AF-A0A7Y3CQ91-F1
#
_cell.length_a   1.000
_cell.length_b   1.000
_cell.length_c   1.000
_cell.angle_alpha   90.00
_cell.angle_beta   90.00
_cell.angle_gamma   90.00
#
_symmetry.space_group_name_H-M   'P 1'
#
loop_
_entity.id
_entity.type
_entity.pdbx_description
1 polymer ?
#
loop_
_entity_poly.entity_id
_entity_poly.type
_entity_poly.pdbx_seq_one_letter_code
_entity_poly.pdbx_strand_id
1 'polypeptide(L)'
;MFARKFGDGDVDLRVLQEQVDAGSPSWNIYEALGRIYKRGGDYVAAQQTWLSYPDFNTGDGRVSVGDSQNADFAASQFFWIGQHELALPLLYIAAESGTGSSGSMASAQRLALIAGDLELARGWAAERVRRYQSKHGARDLMELLHVTGESTRAWTLFEQMHVSWREPEIWSSALVGHRLESASTGSIAEWIAESTFLDDSDSGARRSGGAMDLAPRYLLLAGQMDRTPSPDFPALVSDAYSRPGSQRRPQNDPKFVAGNPDLEKAKAAYADTGFEHVYPRLAAAMSAFLNGDYERAHNAFLNAASYRDLGEYTSYYAISAAELGREEHVAAALGVRFSEYQERLRNERVGGEGLGEFFDDYLAFAVLAAFDGQHDEALRYLKLALNDRPFLGRRTIYPMYQLVDVADRLFEETGAQE
;
A
#
# COMPACT_ATOMS: atom_id res chain seq x y z
N MET A 1 8.71 -17.72 -33.86
CA MET A 1 10.19 -17.60 -33.96
C MET A 1 10.48 -16.17 -34.36
N PHE A 2 11.24 -15.46 -33.54
CA PHE A 2 11.73 -14.06 -33.66
C PHE A 2 10.73 -12.90 -33.69
N ALA A 3 10.50 -12.32 -32.51
CA ALA A 3 10.75 -10.89 -32.24
C ALA A 3 11.27 -10.81 -30.79
N ARG A 4 12.56 -11.09 -30.61
CA ARG A 4 13.61 -10.12 -30.21
C ARG A 4 13.20 -9.22 -29.04
N LYS A 5 13.99 -9.37 -27.96
CA LYS A 5 14.24 -8.37 -26.91
C LYS A 5 14.25 -6.97 -27.52
N PHE A 6 13.37 -6.11 -27.06
CA PHE A 6 13.50 -4.67 -27.22
C PHE A 6 13.80 -4.10 -25.83
N GLY A 7 15.00 -3.53 -25.71
CA GLY A 7 15.21 -2.42 -24.78
C GLY A 7 14.87 -1.13 -25.51
N ASP A 8 14.77 -0.05 -24.74
CA ASP A 8 14.45 1.34 -25.10
C ASP A 8 12.96 1.70 -24.92
N GLY A 9 12.63 2.30 -23.77
CA GLY A 9 11.28 2.69 -23.35
C GLY A 9 10.52 3.64 -24.29
N ASP A 10 11.21 4.28 -25.24
CA ASP A 10 10.57 5.10 -26.28
C ASP A 10 9.92 4.25 -27.39
N VAL A 11 10.41 3.03 -27.61
CA VAL A 11 9.87 2.11 -28.62
C VAL A 11 8.51 1.58 -28.17
N ASP A 12 8.33 1.35 -26.87
CA ASP A 12 7.06 0.88 -26.31
C ASP A 12 6.01 2.01 -26.27
N LEU A 13 6.40 3.25 -25.94
CA LEU A 13 5.49 4.39 -25.94
C LEU A 13 4.92 4.68 -27.34
N ARG A 14 5.78 4.75 -28.36
CA ARG A 14 5.35 5.05 -29.74
C ARG A 14 4.43 3.96 -30.28
N VAL A 15 4.75 2.68 -30.04
CA VAL A 15 3.94 1.55 -30.51
C VAL A 15 2.57 1.52 -29.84
N LEU A 16 2.49 1.86 -28.54
CA LEU A 16 1.21 2.01 -27.85
C LEU A 16 0.41 3.20 -28.39
N GLN A 17 1.06 4.35 -28.61
CA GLN A 17 0.41 5.54 -29.16
C GLN A 17 -0.17 5.28 -30.55
N GLU A 18 0.60 4.66 -31.45
CA GLU A 18 0.12 4.26 -32.79
C GLU A 18 -1.12 3.35 -32.72
N GLN A 19 -1.18 2.45 -31.73
CA GLN A 19 -2.34 1.57 -31.54
C GLN A 19 -3.55 2.29 -30.95
N VAL A 20 -3.35 3.25 -30.04
CA VAL A 20 -4.41 4.12 -29.53
C VAL A 20 -4.97 4.99 -30.65
N ASP A 21 -4.10 5.61 -31.45
CA ASP A 21 -4.49 6.48 -32.58
C ASP A 21 -5.24 5.69 -33.67
N ALA A 22 -4.90 4.41 -33.86
CA ALA A 22 -5.59 3.49 -34.75
C ALA A 22 -6.95 3.00 -34.21
N GLY A 23 -7.34 3.37 -32.99
CA GLY A 23 -8.60 2.96 -32.37
C GLY A 23 -8.62 1.49 -31.98
N SER A 24 -7.54 0.99 -31.37
CA SER A 24 -7.46 -0.40 -30.93
C SER A 24 -8.67 -0.79 -30.05
N PRO A 25 -9.24 -1.99 -30.20
CA PRO A 25 -10.33 -2.46 -29.34
C PRO A 25 -9.84 -3.00 -27.99
N SER A 26 -8.53 -3.03 -27.72
CA SER A 26 -8.00 -3.63 -26.48
C SER A 26 -7.72 -2.58 -25.43
N TRP A 27 -8.53 -2.57 -24.36
CA TRP A 27 -8.33 -1.75 -23.17
C TRP A 27 -6.89 -1.77 -22.63
N ASN A 28 -6.23 -2.94 -22.64
CA ASN A 28 -4.88 -3.10 -22.09
C ASN A 28 -3.85 -2.14 -22.71
N ILE A 29 -4.04 -1.72 -23.97
CA ILE A 29 -3.16 -0.75 -24.65
C ILE A 29 -3.36 0.64 -24.05
N TYR A 30 -4.61 1.06 -23.87
CA TYR A 30 -4.96 2.35 -23.27
C TYR A 30 -4.54 2.38 -21.80
N GLU A 31 -4.77 1.28 -21.07
CA GLU A 31 -4.31 1.12 -19.69
C GLU A 31 -2.80 1.30 -19.60
N ALA A 32 -2.04 0.57 -20.40
CA ALA A 32 -0.58 0.63 -20.42
C ALA A 32 -0.07 2.04 -20.72
N LEU A 33 -0.54 2.66 -21.80
CA LEU A 33 -0.11 4.00 -22.20
C LEU A 33 -0.47 5.07 -21.16
N GLY A 34 -1.70 5.04 -20.65
CA GLY A 34 -2.10 5.99 -19.62
C GLY A 34 -1.37 5.79 -18.29
N ARG A 35 -0.99 4.56 -17.92
CA ARG A 35 -0.12 4.29 -16.77
C ARG A 35 1.27 4.88 -16.97
N ILE A 36 1.84 4.82 -18.18
CA ILE A 36 3.13 5.44 -18.50
C ILE A 36 3.05 6.96 -18.32
N TYR A 37 2.05 7.60 -18.93
CA TYR A 37 1.84 9.05 -18.78
C TYR A 37 1.64 9.45 -17.32
N LYS A 38 0.79 8.72 -16.57
CA LYS A 38 0.54 8.98 -15.14
C LYS A 38 1.81 8.81 -14.31
N ARG A 39 2.61 7.75 -14.54
CA ARG A 39 3.88 7.53 -13.85
C ARG A 39 4.86 8.68 -14.10
N GLY A 40 4.89 9.21 -15.32
CA GLY A 40 5.66 10.39 -15.69
C GLY A 40 5.10 11.73 -15.18
N GLY A 41 3.93 11.74 -14.56
CA GLY A 41 3.26 12.94 -14.05
C GLY A 41 2.42 13.70 -15.09
N ASP A 42 2.32 13.20 -16.32
CA ASP A 42 1.43 13.77 -17.34
C ASP A 42 0.00 13.23 -17.16
N TYR A 43 -0.68 13.73 -16.13
CA TYR A 43 -2.01 13.26 -15.78
C TYR A 43 -3.06 13.59 -16.84
N VAL A 44 -2.87 14.67 -17.59
CA VAL A 44 -3.80 15.07 -18.66
C VAL A 44 -3.68 14.11 -19.84
N ALA A 45 -2.47 13.81 -20.30
CA ALA A 45 -2.28 12.81 -21.36
C ALA A 45 -2.76 11.42 -20.93
N ALA A 46 -2.54 11.04 -19.65
CA ALA A 46 -3.07 9.80 -19.11
C ALA A 46 -4.60 9.74 -19.18
N GLN A 47 -5.29 10.81 -18.75
CA GLN A 47 -6.74 10.87 -18.76
C GLN A 47 -7.29 10.86 -20.19
N GLN A 48 -6.71 11.66 -21.09
CA GLN A 48 -7.10 11.71 -22.49
C GLN A 48 -6.95 10.35 -23.17
N THR A 49 -5.83 9.66 -22.88
CA THR A 49 -5.61 8.29 -23.33
C THR A 49 -6.76 7.39 -22.88
N TRP A 50 -7.06 7.32 -21.57
CA TRP A 50 -8.13 6.44 -21.09
C TRP A 50 -9.52 6.82 -21.60
N LEU A 51 -9.85 8.12 -21.71
CA LEU A 51 -11.12 8.59 -22.27
C LEU A 51 -11.28 8.33 -23.77
N SER A 52 -10.17 8.18 -24.50
CA SER A 52 -10.19 7.85 -25.93
C SER A 52 -10.51 6.39 -26.23
N TYR A 53 -10.68 5.54 -25.20
CA TYR A 53 -11.08 4.15 -25.39
C TYR A 53 -12.43 4.06 -26.11
N PRO A 54 -12.54 3.35 -27.26
CA PRO A 54 -13.74 3.38 -28.09
C PRO A 54 -15.03 3.00 -27.37
N ASP A 55 -14.99 1.99 -26.48
CA ASP A 55 -16.20 1.50 -25.81
C ASP A 55 -16.69 2.41 -24.68
N PHE A 56 -15.97 3.49 -24.33
CA PHE A 56 -16.49 4.55 -23.47
C PHE A 56 -17.37 5.56 -24.22
N ASN A 57 -17.28 5.57 -25.55
CA ASN A 57 -17.95 6.54 -26.41
C ASN A 57 -19.06 5.89 -27.24
N THR A 58 -19.83 4.99 -26.62
CA THR A 58 -21.01 4.40 -27.24
C THR A 58 -22.12 5.46 -27.33
N GLY A 59 -22.66 5.68 -28.54
CA GLY A 59 -23.64 6.75 -28.79
C GLY A 59 -24.97 6.62 -28.03
N ASP A 60 -25.20 5.52 -27.32
CA ASP A 60 -26.36 5.27 -26.46
C ASP A 60 -26.07 5.46 -24.95
N GLY A 61 -24.84 5.86 -24.59
CA GLY A 61 -24.41 6.10 -23.21
C GLY A 61 -24.33 4.85 -22.34
N ARG A 62 -24.43 3.65 -22.94
CA ARG A 62 -24.34 2.38 -22.21
C ARG A 62 -22.99 1.73 -22.46
N VAL A 63 -22.26 1.48 -21.37
CA VAL A 63 -21.00 0.73 -21.41
C VAL A 63 -21.19 -0.67 -20.83
N SER A 64 -20.37 -1.64 -21.25
CA SER A 64 -20.47 -3.01 -20.72
C SER A 64 -20.06 -3.09 -19.25
N VAL A 65 -20.32 -4.23 -18.60
CA VAL A 65 -19.80 -4.50 -17.24
C VAL A 65 -18.27 -4.46 -17.19
N GLY A 66 -17.60 -4.91 -18.25
CA GLY A 66 -16.15 -4.87 -18.36
C GLY A 66 -15.65 -3.43 -18.47
N ASP A 67 -16.29 -2.63 -19.32
CA ASP A 67 -15.90 -1.24 -19.56
C ASP A 67 -16.19 -0.35 -18.35
N SER A 68 -17.29 -0.60 -17.64
CA SER A 68 -17.56 0.04 -16.34
C SER A 68 -16.44 -0.22 -15.32
N GLN A 69 -15.84 -1.42 -15.32
CA GLN A 69 -14.68 -1.72 -14.48
C GLN A 69 -13.39 -1.05 -14.99
N ASN A 70 -13.19 -0.97 -16.30
CA ASN A 70 -12.07 -0.26 -16.90
C ASN A 70 -12.09 1.24 -16.56
N ALA A 71 -13.27 1.86 -16.67
CA ALA A 71 -13.48 3.26 -16.29
C ALA A 71 -13.24 3.48 -14.78
N ASP A 72 -13.74 2.59 -13.92
CA ASP A 72 -13.49 2.62 -12.48
C ASP A 72 -11.99 2.47 -12.14
N PHE A 73 -11.30 1.57 -12.84
CA PHE A 73 -9.85 1.37 -12.69
C PHE A 73 -9.10 2.67 -13.02
N ALA A 74 -9.36 3.28 -14.18
CA ALA A 74 -8.71 4.50 -14.63
C ALA A 74 -9.02 5.68 -13.69
N ALA A 75 -10.28 5.83 -13.30
CA ALA A 75 -10.69 6.83 -12.31
C ALA A 75 -9.97 6.66 -10.96
N SER A 76 -9.82 5.41 -10.50
CA SER A 76 -9.14 5.11 -9.24
C SER A 76 -7.69 5.60 -9.24
N GLN A 77 -7.00 5.57 -10.39
CA GLN A 77 -5.62 6.04 -10.50
C GLN A 77 -5.47 7.52 -10.15
N PHE A 78 -6.47 8.34 -10.47
CA PHE A 78 -6.49 9.77 -10.16
C PHE A 78 -7.10 10.07 -8.79
N PHE A 79 -8.18 9.37 -8.44
CA PHE A 79 -8.86 9.54 -7.15
C PHE A 79 -7.91 9.37 -5.97
N TRP A 80 -7.09 8.31 -5.99
CA TRP A 80 -6.22 7.97 -4.87
C TRP A 80 -5.02 8.90 -4.68
N ILE A 81 -4.74 9.79 -5.64
CA ILE A 81 -3.67 10.81 -5.56
C ILE A 81 -4.24 12.23 -5.49
N GLY A 82 -5.55 12.39 -5.24
CA GLY A 82 -6.21 13.68 -5.09
C GLY A 82 -6.51 14.42 -6.39
N GLN A 83 -6.27 13.80 -7.55
CA GLN A 83 -6.55 14.40 -8.87
C GLN A 83 -8.03 14.24 -9.24
N HIS A 84 -8.94 14.72 -8.39
CA HIS A 84 -10.37 14.45 -8.49
C HIS A 84 -11.00 14.98 -9.77
N GLU A 85 -10.60 16.17 -10.24
CA GLU A 85 -11.10 16.75 -11.49
C GLU A 85 -10.83 15.83 -12.69
N LEU A 86 -9.66 15.18 -12.71
CA LEU A 86 -9.30 14.21 -13.74
C LEU A 86 -10.00 12.86 -13.56
N ALA A 87 -10.34 12.49 -12.33
CA ALA A 87 -11.11 11.28 -12.04
C ALA A 87 -12.57 11.40 -12.49
N LEU A 88 -13.19 12.59 -12.35
CA LEU A 88 -14.63 12.80 -12.51
C LEU A 88 -15.21 12.23 -13.81
N PRO A 89 -14.69 12.52 -15.02
CA PRO A 89 -15.27 11.99 -16.26
C PRO A 89 -15.32 10.46 -16.30
N LEU A 90 -14.26 9.80 -15.83
CA LEU A 90 -14.15 8.34 -15.79
C LEU A 90 -15.08 7.75 -14.71
N LEU A 91 -15.22 8.43 -13.56
CA LEU A 91 -16.16 8.05 -12.51
C LEU A 91 -17.62 8.11 -13.03
N TYR A 92 -17.99 9.15 -13.78
CA TYR A 92 -19.32 9.28 -14.35
C TYR A 92 -19.62 8.17 -15.36
N ILE A 93 -18.68 7.86 -16.27
CA ILE A 93 -18.82 6.74 -17.21
C ILE A 93 -19.12 5.42 -16.47
N ALA A 94 -18.38 5.14 -15.39
CA ALA A 94 -18.59 3.92 -14.61
C ALA A 94 -19.93 3.95 -13.83
N ALA A 95 -20.20 5.04 -13.10
CA ALA A 95 -21.35 5.18 -12.20
C ALA A 95 -22.68 5.20 -12.95
N GLU A 96 -22.77 5.95 -14.06
CA GLU A 96 -24.00 6.15 -14.82
C GLU A 96 -24.31 5.01 -15.81
N SER A 97 -23.38 4.06 -15.97
CA SER A 97 -23.53 2.90 -16.87
C SER A 97 -24.77 2.02 -16.61
N GLY A 98 -25.38 2.11 -15.42
CA GLY A 98 -26.54 1.30 -15.04
C GLY A 98 -26.26 -0.21 -14.95
N THR A 99 -25.00 -0.64 -15.06
CA THR A 99 -24.61 -2.06 -15.07
C THR A 99 -24.79 -2.72 -13.70
N GLY A 100 -24.76 -1.93 -12.62
CA GLY A 100 -24.71 -2.42 -11.25
C GLY A 100 -23.43 -3.22 -10.96
N SER A 101 -22.38 -3.05 -11.77
CA SER A 101 -21.07 -3.68 -11.57
C SER A 101 -20.42 -3.19 -10.26
N SER A 102 -19.38 -3.91 -9.79
CA SER A 102 -18.61 -3.44 -8.63
C SER A 102 -17.93 -2.09 -8.90
N GLY A 103 -17.46 -1.87 -10.14
CA GLY A 103 -16.86 -0.60 -10.57
C GLY A 103 -17.86 0.54 -10.60
N SER A 104 -19.07 0.32 -11.12
CA SER A 104 -20.16 1.31 -11.11
C SER A 104 -20.51 1.75 -9.68
N MET A 105 -20.64 0.81 -8.75
CA MET A 105 -20.93 1.14 -7.35
C MET A 105 -19.75 1.82 -6.63
N ALA A 106 -18.51 1.39 -6.88
CA ALA A 106 -17.32 2.02 -6.32
C ALA A 106 -17.15 3.45 -6.85
N SER A 107 -17.39 3.68 -8.13
CA SER A 107 -17.36 5.00 -8.73
C SER A 107 -18.47 5.92 -8.19
N ALA A 108 -19.70 5.41 -8.04
CA ALA A 108 -20.79 6.16 -7.43
C ALA A 108 -20.49 6.55 -5.96
N GLN A 109 -19.89 5.63 -5.20
CA GLN A 109 -19.40 5.91 -3.84
C GLN A 109 -18.35 7.03 -3.84
N ARG A 110 -17.37 6.99 -4.75
CA ARG A 110 -16.32 8.00 -4.86
C ARG A 110 -16.85 9.38 -5.28
N LEU A 111 -17.81 9.43 -6.20
CA LEU A 111 -18.50 10.67 -6.55
C LEU A 111 -19.17 11.31 -5.33
N ALA A 112 -19.84 10.50 -4.49
CA ALA A 112 -20.43 10.97 -3.25
C ALA A 112 -19.37 11.48 -2.25
N LEU A 113 -18.24 10.78 -2.11
CA LEU A 113 -17.11 11.24 -1.28
C LEU A 113 -16.53 12.58 -1.76
N ILE A 114 -16.33 12.75 -3.07
CA ILE A 114 -15.85 14.02 -3.65
C ILE A 114 -16.84 15.16 -3.36
N ALA A 115 -18.15 14.88 -3.42
CA ALA A 115 -19.20 15.84 -3.12
C ALA A 115 -19.38 16.13 -1.62
N GLY A 116 -18.68 15.40 -0.74
CA GLY A 116 -18.87 15.49 0.71
C GLY A 116 -20.18 14.86 1.21
N ASP A 117 -20.89 14.10 0.37
CA ASP A 117 -22.11 13.40 0.74
C ASP A 117 -21.78 12.04 1.36
N LEU A 118 -21.43 12.07 2.65
CA LEU A 118 -21.03 10.88 3.40
C LEU A 118 -22.17 9.86 3.54
N GLU A 119 -23.43 10.31 3.56
CA GLU A 119 -24.58 9.42 3.66
C GLU A 119 -24.81 8.64 2.36
N LEU A 120 -24.73 9.31 1.22
CA LEU A 120 -24.79 8.65 -0.08
C LEU A 120 -23.60 7.70 -0.28
N ALA A 121 -22.39 8.12 0.09
CA ALA A 121 -21.20 7.26 0.05
C ALA A 121 -21.40 6.00 0.91
N ARG A 122 -21.96 6.15 2.12
CA ARG A 122 -22.26 5.05 3.03
C ARG A 122 -23.29 4.09 2.45
N GLY A 123 -24.32 4.61 1.79
CA GLY A 123 -25.31 3.82 1.06
C GLY A 123 -24.68 2.94 -0.02
N TRP A 124 -23.78 3.51 -0.83
CA TRP A 124 -23.06 2.74 -1.85
C TRP A 124 -22.08 1.72 -1.26
N ALA A 125 -21.38 2.05 -0.18
CA ALA A 125 -20.52 1.10 0.52
C ALA A 125 -21.33 -0.11 1.04
N ALA A 126 -22.49 0.14 1.65
CA ALA A 126 -23.41 -0.92 2.10
C ALA A 126 -23.91 -1.79 0.94
N GLU A 127 -24.25 -1.19 -0.21
CA GLU A 127 -24.68 -1.93 -1.39
C GLU A 127 -23.57 -2.82 -1.96
N ARG A 128 -22.31 -2.35 -1.96
CA ARG A 128 -21.14 -3.15 -2.36
C ARG A 128 -20.93 -4.35 -1.44
N VAL A 129 -21.11 -4.18 -0.13
CA VAL A 129 -21.09 -5.30 0.83
C VAL A 129 -22.21 -6.29 0.51
N ARG A 130 -23.44 -5.80 0.36
CA ARG A 130 -24.63 -6.63 0.15
C ARG A 130 -24.54 -7.45 -1.14
N ARG A 131 -24.15 -6.82 -2.26
CA ARG A 131 -24.17 -7.44 -3.59
C ARG A 131 -22.92 -8.27 -3.89
N TYR A 132 -21.76 -7.81 -3.45
CA TYR A 132 -20.47 -8.39 -3.85
C TYR A 132 -19.67 -8.99 -2.70
N GLN A 133 -20.13 -8.87 -1.45
CA GLN A 133 -19.33 -9.22 -0.27
C GLN A 133 -17.95 -8.53 -0.32
N SER A 134 -17.95 -7.26 -0.77
CA SER A 134 -16.72 -6.52 -1.01
C SER A 134 -16.03 -6.17 0.30
N LYS A 135 -14.81 -6.67 0.49
CA LYS A 135 -13.92 -6.33 1.62
C LYS A 135 -13.62 -4.83 1.71
N HIS A 136 -13.36 -4.21 0.56
CA HIS A 136 -13.22 -2.76 0.47
C HIS A 136 -14.53 -2.04 0.79
N GLY A 137 -15.67 -2.54 0.31
CA GLY A 137 -16.99 -1.98 0.67
C GLY A 137 -17.27 -2.07 2.17
N ALA A 138 -16.90 -3.18 2.83
CA ALA A 138 -17.09 -3.36 4.27
C ALA A 138 -16.20 -2.43 5.07
N ARG A 139 -14.93 -2.31 4.69
CA ARG A 139 -14.01 -1.30 5.22
C ARG A 139 -14.63 0.09 5.13
N ASP A 140 -14.97 0.52 3.92
CA ASP A 140 -15.47 1.88 3.68
C ASP A 140 -16.78 2.14 4.46
N LEU A 141 -17.67 1.15 4.54
CA LEU A 141 -18.90 1.24 5.33
C LEU A 141 -18.61 1.46 6.81
N MET A 142 -17.72 0.68 7.41
CA MET A 142 -17.39 0.79 8.83
C MET A 142 -16.64 2.09 9.15
N GLU A 143 -15.71 2.51 8.28
CA GLU A 143 -15.03 3.80 8.39
C GLU A 143 -16.05 4.95 8.34
N LEU A 144 -16.99 4.92 7.39
CA LEU A 144 -18.05 5.92 7.29
C LEU A 144 -18.97 5.92 8.51
N LEU A 145 -19.35 4.75 9.03
CA LEU A 145 -20.14 4.65 10.26
C LEU A 145 -19.42 5.27 11.47
N HIS A 146 -18.11 5.08 11.60
CA HIS A 146 -17.34 5.74 12.66
C HIS A 146 -17.40 7.27 12.52
N VAL A 147 -17.08 7.81 11.35
CA VAL A 147 -17.00 9.28 11.17
C VAL A 147 -18.36 9.97 11.16
N THR A 148 -19.46 9.26 10.89
CA THR A 148 -20.83 9.80 10.99
C THR A 148 -21.48 9.58 12.37
N GLY A 149 -20.71 9.15 13.38
CA GLY A 149 -21.19 9.03 14.77
C GLY A 149 -21.92 7.72 15.11
N GLU A 150 -21.87 6.72 14.23
CA GLU A 150 -22.44 5.37 14.44
C GLU A 150 -21.36 4.34 14.83
N SER A 151 -20.33 4.74 15.58
CA SER A 151 -19.20 3.88 15.97
C SER A 151 -19.60 2.54 16.62
N THR A 152 -20.65 2.52 17.44
CA THR A 152 -21.16 1.26 18.04
C THR A 152 -21.58 0.25 16.98
N ARG A 153 -22.22 0.72 15.90
CA ARG A 153 -22.63 -0.13 14.79
C ARG A 153 -21.43 -0.57 13.96
N ALA A 154 -20.44 0.30 13.76
CA ALA A 154 -19.20 -0.04 13.08
C ALA A 154 -18.45 -1.16 13.81
N TRP A 155 -18.28 -1.06 15.13
CA TRP A 155 -17.65 -2.11 15.94
C TRP A 155 -18.42 -3.43 15.91
N THR A 156 -19.76 -3.37 15.98
CA THR A 156 -20.61 -4.56 15.86
C THR A 156 -20.38 -5.27 14.51
N LEU A 157 -20.25 -4.53 13.41
CA LEU A 157 -19.94 -5.10 12.10
C LEU A 157 -18.52 -5.68 12.05
N PHE A 158 -17.55 -5.00 12.63
CA PHE A 158 -16.17 -5.48 12.72
C PHE A 158 -16.10 -6.83 13.44
N GLU A 159 -16.72 -6.94 14.61
CA GLU A 159 -16.79 -8.17 15.41
C GLU A 159 -17.40 -9.35 14.63
N GLN A 160 -18.41 -9.08 13.79
CA GLN A 160 -19.04 -10.11 12.96
C GLN A 160 -18.17 -10.53 11.75
N MET A 161 -17.43 -9.59 11.17
CA MET A 161 -16.74 -9.78 9.89
C MET A 161 -15.28 -10.23 10.02
N HIS A 162 -14.54 -9.78 11.03
CA HIS A 162 -13.09 -10.04 11.11
C HIS A 162 -12.76 -11.55 11.14
N VAL A 163 -13.48 -12.34 11.95
CA VAL A 163 -13.28 -13.79 12.08
C VAL A 163 -13.59 -14.54 10.78
N SER A 164 -14.64 -14.12 10.07
CA SER A 164 -15.17 -14.84 8.92
C SER A 164 -14.44 -14.49 7.64
N TRP A 165 -14.01 -13.23 7.49
CA TRP A 165 -13.35 -12.76 6.27
C TRP A 165 -11.83 -12.91 6.38
N ARG A 166 -11.24 -12.62 7.56
CA ARG A 166 -9.78 -12.70 7.84
C ARG A 166 -8.94 -11.93 6.82
N GLU A 167 -9.23 -10.64 6.68
CA GLU A 167 -8.61 -9.78 5.68
C GLU A 167 -8.10 -8.47 6.30
N PRO A 168 -6.93 -7.97 5.86
CA PRO A 168 -6.36 -6.72 6.36
C PRO A 168 -7.25 -5.48 6.20
N GLU A 169 -8.08 -5.43 5.15
CA GLU A 169 -8.97 -4.30 4.87
C GLU A 169 -9.93 -4.03 6.03
N ILE A 170 -10.44 -5.08 6.66
CA ILE A 170 -11.39 -4.99 7.77
C ILE A 170 -10.74 -4.31 8.98
N TRP A 171 -9.44 -4.54 9.21
CA TRP A 171 -8.67 -3.91 10.29
C TRP A 171 -8.41 -2.42 10.07
N SER A 172 -8.63 -1.89 8.87
CA SER A 172 -8.50 -0.45 8.61
C SER A 172 -9.61 0.36 9.29
N SER A 173 -10.83 -0.21 9.44
CA SER A 173 -11.89 0.49 10.16
C SER A 173 -11.63 0.56 11.66
N ALA A 174 -11.00 -0.46 12.24
CA ALA A 174 -10.60 -0.46 13.65
C ALA A 174 -9.64 0.71 13.95
N LEU A 175 -8.75 1.06 13.01
CA LEU A 175 -7.87 2.20 13.15
C LEU A 175 -8.66 3.50 13.32
N VAL A 176 -9.69 3.71 12.49
CA VAL A 176 -10.56 4.89 12.57
C VAL A 176 -11.31 4.91 13.91
N GLY A 177 -11.89 3.79 14.32
CA GLY A 177 -12.59 3.67 15.61
C GLY A 177 -11.70 4.03 16.80
N HIS A 178 -10.56 3.37 16.94
CA HIS A 178 -9.62 3.62 18.04
C HIS A 178 -9.02 5.03 18.03
N ARG A 179 -8.88 5.66 16.85
CA ARG A 179 -8.48 7.07 16.77
C ARG A 179 -9.55 8.01 17.33
N LEU A 180 -10.82 7.81 16.97
CA LEU A 180 -11.92 8.60 17.51
C LEU A 180 -12.06 8.42 19.04
N GLU A 181 -11.74 7.23 19.53
CA GLU A 181 -11.74 6.90 20.98
C GLU A 181 -10.50 7.43 21.71
N SER A 182 -9.49 7.95 21.00
CA SER A 182 -8.19 8.30 21.56
C SER A 182 -7.53 7.13 22.32
N ALA A 183 -7.73 5.90 21.82
CA ALA A 183 -7.23 4.70 22.47
C ALA A 183 -5.69 4.67 22.50
N SER A 184 -5.13 4.43 23.68
CA SER A 184 -3.69 4.26 23.87
C SER A 184 -3.19 2.96 23.25
N THR A 185 -1.89 2.89 22.92
CA THR A 185 -1.29 1.64 22.41
C THR A 185 -1.47 0.46 23.38
N GLY A 186 -1.41 0.72 24.70
CA GLY A 186 -1.70 -0.28 25.72
C GLY A 186 -3.15 -0.78 25.66
N SER A 187 -4.12 0.13 25.57
CA SER A 187 -5.55 -0.22 25.44
C SER A 187 -5.83 -1.02 24.17
N ILE A 188 -5.17 -0.69 23.05
CA ILE A 188 -5.28 -1.45 21.80
C ILE A 188 -4.67 -2.85 21.96
N ALA A 189 -3.52 -2.96 22.64
CA ALA A 189 -2.88 -4.25 22.90
C ALA A 189 -3.73 -5.15 23.81
N GLU A 190 -4.39 -4.58 24.83
CA GLU A 190 -5.36 -5.24 25.69
C GLU A 190 -6.58 -5.72 24.90
N TRP A 191 -7.16 -4.87 24.05
CA TRP A 191 -8.28 -5.25 23.18
C TRP A 191 -7.90 -6.40 22.24
N ILE A 192 -6.73 -6.33 21.59
CA ILE A 192 -6.22 -7.41 20.76
C ILE A 192 -6.00 -8.70 21.58
N ALA A 193 -5.75 -8.61 22.89
CA ALA A 193 -5.55 -9.76 23.79
C ALA A 193 -6.79 -10.59 24.05
N GLU A 194 -7.97 -10.11 23.66
CA GLU A 194 -9.21 -10.87 23.76
C GLU A 194 -9.15 -12.14 22.90
N SER A 195 -9.79 -13.21 23.38
CA SER A 195 -9.68 -14.56 22.81
C SER A 195 -10.21 -14.68 21.37
N THR A 196 -11.05 -13.73 20.95
CA THR A 196 -11.64 -13.66 19.60
C THR A 196 -10.62 -13.38 18.51
N PHE A 197 -9.50 -12.72 18.82
CA PHE A 197 -8.50 -12.29 17.83
C PHE A 197 -7.31 -13.27 17.67
N LEU A 198 -7.29 -14.37 18.42
CA LEU A 198 -6.15 -15.30 18.51
C LEU A 198 -5.99 -16.24 17.29
N ASP A 199 -6.95 -16.28 16.35
CA ASP A 199 -6.91 -17.11 15.12
C ASP A 199 -7.04 -16.29 13.82
N ASP A 200 -6.79 -14.98 13.86
CA ASP A 200 -6.94 -14.07 12.70
C ASP A 200 -5.73 -14.07 11.77
N SER A 201 -5.36 -15.27 11.30
CA SER A 201 -4.41 -15.41 10.20
C SER A 201 -5.08 -15.15 8.85
N ASP A 202 -4.44 -14.31 8.02
CA ASP A 202 -4.90 -13.95 6.68
C ASP A 202 -5.23 -15.20 5.82
N SER A 203 -6.44 -15.22 5.26
CA SER A 203 -6.97 -16.32 4.45
C SER A 203 -6.18 -16.54 3.14
N GLY A 204 -5.64 -15.46 2.55
CA GLY A 204 -4.91 -15.49 1.28
C GLY A 204 -3.48 -16.02 1.42
N ALA A 205 -2.91 -15.93 2.62
CA ALA A 205 -1.57 -16.40 2.93
C ALA A 205 -1.48 -17.91 3.20
N ARG A 206 -2.61 -18.56 3.48
CA ARG A 206 -2.71 -20.02 3.72
C ARG A 206 -2.37 -20.86 2.50
N ARG A 207 -2.42 -20.28 1.29
CA ARG A 207 -2.11 -20.99 0.03
C ARG A 207 -0.68 -20.77 -0.44
N SER A 208 0.02 -19.78 0.11
CA SER A 208 1.33 -19.30 -0.37
C SER A 208 2.44 -19.36 0.68
N GLY A 209 2.20 -20.00 1.84
CA GLY A 209 3.24 -20.37 2.79
C GLY A 209 3.69 -19.28 3.76
N GLY A 210 2.95 -18.17 3.90
CA GLY A 210 3.33 -17.05 4.78
C GLY A 210 2.15 -16.41 5.48
N ALA A 211 1.47 -17.16 6.36
CA ALA A 211 0.36 -16.66 7.19
C ALA A 211 0.77 -15.37 7.91
N MET A 212 -0.03 -14.31 7.72
CA MET A 212 0.16 -13.02 8.39
C MET A 212 -0.81 -12.91 9.55
N ASP A 213 -0.29 -12.67 10.76
CA ASP A 213 -1.11 -12.42 11.94
C ASP A 213 -1.66 -10.99 11.86
N LEU A 214 -2.98 -10.87 11.63
CA LEU A 214 -3.62 -9.59 11.37
C LEU A 214 -3.61 -8.68 12.60
N ALA A 215 -3.78 -9.23 13.80
CA ALA A 215 -3.87 -8.44 15.02
C ALA A 215 -2.49 -7.85 15.44
N PRO A 216 -1.37 -8.63 15.49
CA PRO A 216 -0.04 -8.06 15.71
C PRO A 216 0.38 -7.06 14.62
N ARG A 217 0.02 -7.30 13.35
CA ARG A 217 0.21 -6.32 12.27
C ARG A 217 -0.56 -5.03 12.56
N TYR A 218 -1.82 -5.15 12.97
CA TYR A 218 -2.66 -3.99 13.27
C TYR A 218 -2.12 -3.21 14.47
N LEU A 219 -1.65 -3.87 15.53
CA LEU A 219 -1.00 -3.20 16.66
C LEU A 219 0.23 -2.40 16.21
N LEU A 220 1.04 -2.97 15.32
CA LEU A 220 2.20 -2.27 14.75
C LEU A 220 1.75 -1.01 13.98
N LEU A 221 0.75 -1.15 13.10
CA LEU A 221 0.17 -0.06 12.32
C LEU A 221 -0.41 1.05 13.20
N ALA A 222 -1.26 0.68 14.17
CA ALA A 222 -1.93 1.63 15.06
C ALA A 222 -0.96 2.32 16.02
N GLY A 223 0.12 1.64 16.43
CA GLY A 223 1.11 2.17 17.35
C GLY A 223 2.08 3.17 16.73
N GLN A 224 2.26 3.15 15.39
CA GLN A 224 3.24 3.99 14.70
C GLN A 224 2.63 5.10 13.82
N MET A 225 1.32 5.08 13.57
CA MET A 225 0.64 6.10 12.78
C MET A 225 -0.08 7.14 13.66
N ASP A 226 0.21 8.42 13.45
CA ASP A 226 -0.38 9.60 14.10
C ASP A 226 -0.18 9.65 15.63
N ARG A 227 0.87 9.01 16.13
CA ARG A 227 1.23 9.01 17.54
C ARG A 227 2.69 8.61 17.76
N THR A 228 3.26 9.07 18.86
CA THR A 228 4.49 8.51 19.39
C THR A 228 4.14 7.34 20.32
N PRO A 229 4.57 6.10 20.01
CA PRO A 229 4.31 4.96 20.87
C PRO A 229 5.05 5.09 22.19
N SER A 230 4.47 4.51 23.24
CA SER A 230 5.10 4.40 24.56
C SER A 230 6.35 3.50 24.51
N PRO A 231 7.31 3.64 25.46
CA PRO A 231 8.56 2.87 25.46
C PRO A 231 8.38 1.34 25.57
N ASP A 232 7.23 0.88 26.07
CA ASP A 232 6.85 -0.52 26.19
C ASP A 232 6.23 -1.09 24.90
N PHE A 233 6.00 -0.28 23.87
CA PHE A 233 5.40 -0.72 22.60
C PHE A 233 6.07 -1.95 21.97
N PRO A 234 7.40 -2.07 21.93
CA PRO A 234 8.04 -3.28 21.41
C PRO A 234 7.67 -4.53 22.21
N ALA A 235 7.54 -4.41 23.54
CA ALA A 235 7.10 -5.49 24.40
C ALA A 235 5.62 -5.83 24.16
N LEU A 236 4.75 -4.83 24.00
CA LEU A 236 3.34 -5.05 23.65
C LEU A 236 3.17 -5.82 22.34
N VAL A 237 3.97 -5.49 21.31
CA VAL A 237 3.98 -6.21 20.02
C VAL A 237 4.52 -7.63 20.18
N SER A 238 5.59 -7.81 20.99
CA SER A 238 6.16 -9.12 21.27
C SER A 238 5.19 -10.03 22.02
N ASP A 239 4.46 -9.50 23.00
CA ASP A 239 3.41 -10.20 23.75
C ASP A 239 2.21 -10.54 22.87
N ALA A 240 1.83 -9.65 21.94
CA ALA A 240 0.77 -9.92 20.97
C ALA A 240 1.14 -11.06 20.01
N TYR A 241 2.41 -11.17 19.65
CA TYR A 241 2.92 -12.21 18.75
C TYR A 241 3.16 -13.56 19.46
N SER A 242 3.66 -13.53 20.70
CA SER A 242 4.08 -14.72 21.45
C SER A 242 2.92 -15.56 22.01
N ARG A 243 1.68 -15.27 21.62
CA ARG A 243 0.49 -15.89 22.21
C ARG A 243 0.34 -17.36 21.80
N PRO A 244 0.10 -18.29 22.75
CA PRO A 244 -0.22 -19.68 22.43
C PRO A 244 -1.51 -19.76 21.60
N GLY A 245 -1.41 -20.24 20.35
CA GLY A 245 -2.56 -20.38 19.44
C GLY A 245 -2.16 -20.35 17.96
N SER A 246 -1.11 -19.61 17.61
CA SER A 246 -0.52 -19.55 16.26
C SER A 246 0.59 -20.60 16.03
N GLN A 247 0.66 -21.66 16.83
CA GLN A 247 1.56 -22.78 16.53
C GLN A 247 0.99 -23.64 15.40
N ARG A 248 1.10 -23.17 14.15
CA ARG A 248 1.12 -24.08 13.01
C ARG A 248 2.51 -24.11 12.39
N ARG A 249 3.11 -25.29 12.55
CA ARG A 249 4.38 -25.78 12.01
C ARG A 249 4.64 -25.30 10.59
N PRO A 250 5.91 -25.03 10.21
CA PRO A 250 6.29 -25.02 8.81
C PRO A 250 5.86 -26.37 8.20
N GLN A 251 5.02 -26.36 7.17
CA GLN A 251 4.95 -27.48 6.26
C GLN A 251 6.31 -27.50 5.54
N ASN A 252 7.35 -28.08 6.14
CA ASN A 252 8.58 -28.61 5.51
C ASN A 252 9.53 -29.17 6.59
N ASP A 253 9.01 -30.21 7.24
CA ASP A 253 9.71 -31.43 7.64
C ASP A 253 10.93 -31.76 6.72
N PRO A 254 12.01 -32.42 7.21
CA PRO A 254 13.41 -32.36 6.71
C PRO A 254 13.75 -32.88 5.29
N LYS A 255 12.83 -32.79 4.32
CA LYS A 255 12.93 -33.32 2.95
C LYS A 255 12.97 -32.29 1.83
N PHE A 256 13.02 -30.98 2.10
CA PHE A 256 13.11 -29.96 1.05
C PHE A 256 14.52 -29.39 0.90
N VAL A 257 15.36 -30.18 0.24
CA VAL A 257 16.44 -29.67 -0.62
C VAL A 257 16.19 -30.23 -2.02
N ALA A 258 16.11 -29.33 -3.00
CA ALA A 258 16.67 -29.54 -4.33
C ALA A 258 16.83 -28.14 -4.97
N GLY A 259 18.00 -27.52 -5.05
CA GLY A 259 19.34 -27.90 -4.63
C GLY A 259 20.28 -26.72 -4.90
N ASN A 260 20.43 -25.81 -3.92
CA ASN A 260 21.46 -24.79 -3.98
C ASN A 260 22.02 -24.49 -2.57
N PRO A 261 23.29 -24.83 -2.26
CA PRO A 261 23.81 -24.82 -0.89
C PRO A 261 24.04 -23.44 -0.23
N ASP A 262 23.96 -22.32 -0.97
CA ASP A 262 24.43 -21.02 -0.46
C ASP A 262 23.44 -19.83 -0.52
N LEU A 263 22.17 -20.04 -0.86
CA LEU A 263 21.16 -18.95 -0.88
C LEU A 263 19.88 -19.23 -0.05
N GLU A 264 19.80 -20.39 0.62
CA GLU A 264 18.67 -20.77 1.49
C GLU A 264 18.90 -20.47 2.98
N LYS A 265 20.03 -19.89 3.38
CA LYS A 265 20.40 -19.75 4.79
C LYS A 265 19.74 -18.60 5.59
N ALA A 266 18.81 -17.84 5.02
CA ALA A 266 18.15 -16.77 5.76
C ALA A 266 16.68 -16.50 5.38
N LYS A 267 15.93 -17.53 4.95
CA LYS A 267 14.48 -17.37 4.72
C LYS A 267 13.68 -18.49 5.41
N ALA A 268 12.96 -18.07 6.45
CA ALA A 268 11.83 -18.71 7.13
C ALA A 268 12.11 -19.90 8.08
N ALA A 269 12.24 -19.58 9.37
CA ALA A 269 11.91 -20.51 10.48
C ALA A 269 11.56 -19.70 11.76
N TYR A 270 10.30 -19.25 11.87
CA TYR A 270 9.86 -18.29 12.90
C TYR A 270 9.22 -18.89 14.18
N ALA A 271 9.51 -20.14 14.55
CA ALA A 271 8.98 -20.63 15.83
C ALA A 271 9.83 -21.67 16.58
N ASP A 272 10.69 -22.43 15.89
CA ASP A 272 11.46 -23.52 16.53
C ASP A 272 12.94 -23.18 16.83
N THR A 273 13.37 -21.96 16.53
CA THR A 273 14.79 -21.56 16.60
C THR A 273 15.11 -20.55 17.72
N GLY A 274 14.10 -20.04 18.44
CA GLY A 274 14.29 -19.02 19.48
C GLY A 274 14.57 -17.60 18.95
N PHE A 275 14.37 -17.34 17.65
CA PHE A 275 14.50 -16.00 17.08
C PHE A 275 13.18 -15.23 17.15
N GLU A 276 13.23 -14.05 17.75
CA GLU A 276 12.12 -13.08 17.82
C GLU A 276 11.65 -12.66 16.41
N HIS A 277 10.32 -12.52 16.24
CA HIS A 277 9.71 -12.06 14.99
C HIS A 277 10.22 -10.67 14.58
N VAL A 278 10.10 -10.32 13.30
CA VAL A 278 10.58 -9.02 12.79
C VAL A 278 9.75 -7.84 13.33
N TYR A 279 8.46 -8.04 13.65
CA TYR A 279 7.57 -6.95 14.12
C TYR A 279 8.03 -6.30 15.43
N PRO A 280 8.40 -7.02 16.51
CA PRO A 280 9.00 -6.39 17.69
C PRO A 280 10.26 -5.57 17.39
N ARG A 281 11.11 -6.03 16.46
CA ARG A 281 12.32 -5.28 16.05
C ARG A 281 11.96 -3.99 15.32
N LEU A 282 10.98 -4.05 14.42
CA LEU A 282 10.47 -2.87 13.71
C LEU A 282 9.75 -1.91 14.67
N ALA A 283 8.99 -2.42 15.63
CA ALA A 283 8.37 -1.62 16.68
C ALA A 283 9.42 -0.89 17.53
N ALA A 284 10.53 -1.55 17.88
CA ALA A 284 11.64 -0.93 18.59
C ALA A 284 12.32 0.16 17.75
N ALA A 285 12.56 -0.09 16.46
CA ALA A 285 13.15 0.88 15.56
C ALA A 285 12.25 2.12 15.37
N MET A 286 10.97 1.91 15.07
CA MET A 286 10.01 3.02 14.94
C MET A 286 9.76 3.74 16.25
N SER A 287 9.71 3.05 17.38
CA SER A 287 9.57 3.71 18.68
C SER A 287 10.75 4.64 18.95
N ALA A 288 11.99 4.20 18.71
CA ALA A 288 13.16 5.07 18.84
C ALA A 288 13.10 6.25 17.84
N PHE A 289 12.75 5.97 16.58
CA PHE A 289 12.62 6.98 15.53
C PHE A 289 11.61 8.07 15.88
N LEU A 290 10.39 7.68 16.26
CA LEU A 290 9.30 8.59 16.61
C LEU A 290 9.55 9.36 17.92
N ASN A 291 10.53 8.94 18.73
CA ASN A 291 11.00 9.66 19.91
C ASN A 291 12.25 10.54 19.62
N GLY A 292 12.73 10.60 18.38
CA GLY A 292 13.91 11.38 17.98
C GLY A 292 15.25 10.78 18.40
N ASP A 293 15.28 9.53 18.87
CA ASP A 293 16.53 8.82 19.20
C ASP A 293 17.09 8.14 17.95
N TYR A 294 17.64 8.93 17.04
CA TYR A 294 18.11 8.46 15.73
C TYR A 294 19.26 7.46 15.82
N GLU A 295 20.13 7.55 16.82
CA GLU A 295 21.20 6.55 17.05
C GLU A 295 20.59 5.18 17.40
N ARG A 296 19.63 5.14 18.33
CA ARG A 296 18.94 3.89 18.67
C ARG A 296 18.08 3.37 17.52
N ALA A 297 17.39 4.26 16.80
CA ALA A 297 16.59 3.93 15.64
C ALA A 297 17.44 3.31 14.53
N HIS A 298 18.56 3.96 14.17
CA HIS A 298 19.50 3.48 13.17
C HIS A 298 20.03 2.08 13.51
N ASN A 299 20.49 1.87 14.75
CA ASN A 299 21.01 0.58 15.19
C ASN A 299 19.92 -0.51 15.17
N ALA A 300 18.68 -0.17 15.55
CA ALA A 300 17.55 -1.09 15.50
C ALA A 300 17.13 -1.43 14.06
N PHE A 301 17.09 -0.45 13.14
CA PHE A 301 16.82 -0.69 11.72
C PHE A 301 17.93 -1.50 11.07
N LEU A 302 19.20 -1.18 11.32
CA LEU A 302 20.34 -1.95 10.82
C LEU A 302 20.29 -3.40 11.32
N ASN A 303 19.92 -3.60 12.59
CA ASN A 303 19.68 -4.93 13.13
C ASN A 303 18.52 -5.64 12.41
N ALA A 304 17.37 -4.98 12.23
CA ALA A 304 16.24 -5.54 11.51
C ALA A 304 16.59 -5.90 10.04
N ALA A 305 17.34 -5.04 9.36
CA ALA A 305 17.81 -5.22 7.99
C ALA A 305 18.71 -6.46 7.83
N SER A 306 19.44 -6.84 8.88
CA SER A 306 20.26 -8.06 8.88
C SER A 306 19.44 -9.36 8.87
N TYR A 307 18.14 -9.30 9.22
CA TYR A 307 17.23 -10.45 9.22
C TYR A 307 16.26 -10.44 8.04
N ARG A 308 15.86 -9.28 7.54
CA ARG A 308 14.86 -9.14 6.47
C ARG A 308 15.00 -7.80 5.77
N ASP A 309 14.58 -7.77 4.51
CA ASP A 309 14.26 -6.54 3.78
C ASP A 309 13.34 -5.63 4.61
N LEU A 310 13.71 -4.36 4.74
CA LEU A 310 12.95 -3.38 5.52
C LEU A 310 11.66 -2.93 4.81
N GLY A 311 11.58 -3.02 3.48
CA GLY A 311 10.43 -2.62 2.67
C GLY A 311 9.89 -1.25 3.09
N GLU A 312 8.70 -1.26 3.70
CA GLU A 312 7.95 -0.09 4.22
C GLU A 312 8.73 0.78 5.22
N TYR A 313 9.80 0.25 5.80
CA TYR A 313 10.61 0.94 6.80
C TYR A 313 11.88 1.58 6.25
N THR A 314 12.14 1.41 4.95
CA THR A 314 13.39 1.84 4.31
C THR A 314 13.57 3.36 4.35
N SER A 315 12.50 4.13 4.14
CA SER A 315 12.54 5.59 4.23
C SER A 315 12.86 6.09 5.64
N TYR A 316 12.34 5.45 6.68
CA TYR A 316 12.62 5.80 8.07
C TYR A 316 14.04 5.45 8.50
N TYR A 317 14.54 4.33 7.98
CA TYR A 317 15.95 3.98 8.12
C TYR A 317 16.85 5.02 7.43
N ALA A 318 16.45 5.46 6.23
CA ALA A 318 17.16 6.50 5.49
C ALA A 318 17.27 7.80 6.29
N ILE A 319 16.17 8.27 6.89
CA ILE A 319 16.17 9.48 7.73
C ILE A 319 17.09 9.27 8.93
N SER A 320 16.94 8.16 9.67
CA SER A 320 17.77 7.89 10.86
C SER A 320 19.26 7.83 10.54
N ALA A 321 19.64 7.36 9.36
CA ALA A 321 21.03 7.29 8.94
C ALA A 321 21.56 8.65 8.48
N ALA A 322 20.77 9.44 7.75
CA ALA A 322 21.16 10.75 7.27
C ALA A 322 21.36 11.76 8.42
N GLU A 323 20.49 11.70 9.45
CA GLU A 323 20.65 12.45 10.71
C GLU A 323 22.00 12.20 11.42
N LEU A 324 22.62 11.04 11.17
CA LEU A 324 23.88 10.64 11.77
C LEU A 324 25.08 10.78 10.82
N GLY A 325 24.86 11.22 9.57
CA GLY A 325 25.87 11.20 8.50
C GLY A 325 26.39 9.79 8.19
N ARG A 326 25.48 8.79 8.17
CA ARG A 326 25.75 7.37 7.91
C ARG A 326 24.96 6.83 6.71
N GLU A 327 24.72 7.67 5.71
CA GLU A 327 23.93 7.37 4.51
C GLU A 327 24.47 6.17 3.73
N GLU A 328 25.77 5.88 3.85
CA GLU A 328 26.41 4.72 3.23
C GLU A 328 25.80 3.38 3.70
N HIS A 329 25.27 3.32 4.92
CA HIS A 329 24.60 2.12 5.42
C HIS A 329 23.26 1.88 4.71
N VAL A 330 22.56 2.96 4.35
CA VAL A 330 21.31 2.91 3.58
C VAL A 330 21.62 2.50 2.15
N ALA A 331 22.64 3.11 1.54
CA ALA A 331 23.08 2.75 0.19
C ALA A 331 23.50 1.27 0.10
N ALA A 332 24.15 0.74 1.14
CA ALA A 332 24.49 -0.68 1.24
C ALA A 332 23.24 -1.57 1.39
N ALA A 333 22.26 -1.18 2.20
CA ALA A 333 20.98 -1.89 2.34
C ALA A 333 20.14 -1.87 1.06
N LEU A 334 20.21 -0.76 0.32
CA LEU A 334 19.65 -0.61 -1.03
C LEU A 334 20.51 -1.30 -2.12
N GLY A 335 21.67 -1.85 -1.76
CA GLY A 335 22.74 -2.40 -2.61
C GLY A 335 22.41 -3.64 -3.46
N VAL A 336 21.12 -3.94 -3.67
CA VAL A 336 20.62 -4.89 -4.67
C VAL A 336 19.54 -4.26 -5.56
N ARG A 337 19.20 -2.97 -5.39
CA ARG A 337 18.08 -2.38 -6.14
C ARG A 337 18.43 -1.19 -7.01
N PHE A 338 19.51 -0.41 -6.86
CA PHE A 338 19.74 0.75 -7.75
C PHE A 338 20.28 0.41 -9.16
N SER A 339 21.27 -0.49 -9.27
CA SER A 339 21.78 -0.95 -10.58
C SER A 339 20.76 -1.84 -11.30
N GLU A 340 20.09 -2.72 -10.55
CA GLU A 340 18.95 -3.50 -11.03
C GLU A 340 17.74 -2.62 -11.33
N TYR A 341 17.50 -1.49 -10.63
CA TYR A 341 16.47 -0.48 -10.94
C TYR A 341 16.74 0.25 -12.23
N GLN A 342 17.98 0.70 -12.45
CA GLN A 342 18.39 1.29 -13.73
C GLN A 342 18.26 0.26 -14.86
N GLU A 343 18.57 -1.00 -14.60
CA GLU A 343 18.41 -2.09 -15.56
C GLU A 343 16.95 -2.51 -15.76
N ARG A 344 16.09 -2.50 -14.72
CA ARG A 344 14.66 -2.83 -14.76
C ARG A 344 13.84 -1.71 -15.38
N LEU A 345 14.11 -0.44 -15.09
CA LEU A 345 13.54 0.70 -15.83
C LEU A 345 13.89 0.66 -17.32
N ARG A 346 15.10 0.19 -17.66
CA ARG A 346 15.53 0.00 -19.06
C ARG A 346 14.95 -1.25 -19.72
N ASN A 347 14.58 -2.28 -18.94
CA ASN A 347 14.13 -3.59 -19.40
C ASN A 347 12.64 -3.87 -19.11
N GLU A 348 11.89 -2.90 -18.58
CA GLU A 348 10.49 -3.07 -18.20
C GLU A 348 9.68 -3.38 -19.46
N ARG A 349 9.31 -4.65 -19.60
CA ARG A 349 8.21 -5.03 -20.48
C ARG A 349 6.97 -4.38 -19.89
N VAL A 350 6.30 -3.57 -20.70
CA VAL A 350 4.97 -2.97 -20.51
C VAL A 350 3.85 -3.94 -20.06
N GLY A 351 4.13 -5.23 -19.83
CA GLY A 351 3.15 -6.29 -19.66
C GLY A 351 3.00 -6.91 -18.27
N GLY A 352 3.73 -6.51 -17.22
CA GLY A 352 3.40 -7.03 -15.90
C GLY A 352 4.45 -6.85 -14.83
N GLU A 353 4.20 -5.89 -13.95
CA GLU A 353 4.56 -5.91 -12.52
C GLU A 353 3.64 -4.91 -11.79
N GLY A 354 3.35 -5.18 -10.51
CA GLY A 354 2.25 -4.55 -9.76
C GLY A 354 2.52 -3.08 -9.38
N LEU A 355 1.46 -2.28 -9.31
CA LEU A 355 1.51 -0.94 -8.68
C LEU A 355 2.16 -1.04 -7.30
N GLY A 356 3.09 -0.13 -6.98
CA GLY A 356 3.69 -0.05 -5.63
C GLY A 356 5.07 -0.65 -5.48
N GLU A 357 5.67 -1.16 -6.54
CA GLU A 357 6.91 -1.91 -6.41
C GLU A 357 8.09 -1.04 -5.95
N PHE A 358 8.20 0.17 -6.49
CA PHE A 358 9.35 1.05 -6.21
C PHE A 358 9.01 2.15 -5.22
N PHE A 359 7.79 2.17 -4.70
CA PHE A 359 7.30 3.19 -3.79
C PHE A 359 8.24 3.45 -2.60
N ASP A 360 8.64 2.40 -1.90
CA ASP A 360 9.50 2.51 -0.71
C ASP A 360 10.91 2.96 -1.05
N ASP A 361 11.41 2.54 -2.22
CA ASP A 361 12.73 2.93 -2.70
C ASP A 361 12.75 4.40 -3.14
N TYR A 362 11.69 4.87 -3.81
CA TYR A 362 11.54 6.28 -4.15
C TYR A 362 11.48 7.17 -2.91
N LEU A 363 10.80 6.75 -1.85
CA LEU A 363 10.82 7.50 -0.59
C LEU A 363 12.23 7.55 0.02
N ALA A 364 12.97 6.44 0.02
CA ALA A 364 14.34 6.43 0.52
C ALA A 364 15.27 7.31 -0.32
N PHE A 365 15.15 7.27 -1.65
CA PHE A 365 15.93 8.16 -2.53
C PHE A 365 15.58 9.63 -2.35
N ALA A 366 14.30 9.95 -2.11
CA ALA A 366 13.90 11.32 -1.80
C ALA A 366 14.61 11.83 -0.54
N VAL A 367 14.70 11.00 0.51
CA VAL A 367 15.41 11.33 1.75
C VAL A 367 16.90 11.56 1.48
N LEU A 368 17.57 10.63 0.81
CA LEU A 368 19.00 10.75 0.52
C LEU A 368 19.32 11.99 -0.32
N ALA A 369 18.50 12.28 -1.34
CA ALA A 369 18.65 13.48 -2.17
C ALA A 369 18.44 14.77 -1.38
N ALA A 370 17.43 14.81 -0.50
CA ALA A 370 17.13 15.98 0.32
C ALA A 370 18.28 16.31 1.29
N PHE A 371 18.83 15.31 1.99
CA PHE A 371 19.94 15.51 2.92
C PHE A 371 21.26 15.88 2.22
N ASP A 372 21.44 15.52 0.94
CA ASP A 372 22.56 16.00 0.10
C ASP A 372 22.32 17.39 -0.51
N GLY A 373 21.19 18.04 -0.19
CA GLY A 373 20.82 19.37 -0.72
C GLY A 373 20.30 19.34 -2.17
N GLN A 374 20.01 18.16 -2.73
CA GLN A 374 19.46 17.96 -4.07
C GLN A 374 17.92 18.03 -4.07
N HIS A 375 17.37 19.20 -3.71
CA HIS A 375 15.92 19.35 -3.46
C HIS A 375 15.03 19.04 -4.67
N ASP A 376 15.43 19.44 -5.89
CA ASP A 376 14.68 19.14 -7.11
C ASP A 376 14.57 17.63 -7.35
N GLU A 377 15.64 16.90 -7.04
CA GLU A 377 15.71 15.45 -7.18
C GLU A 377 14.89 14.75 -6.10
N ALA A 378 14.92 15.27 -4.87
CA ALA A 378 14.05 14.80 -3.78
C ALA A 378 12.57 14.95 -4.15
N LEU A 379 12.16 16.12 -4.66
CA LEU A 379 10.79 16.39 -5.11
C LEU A 379 10.40 15.47 -6.28
N ARG A 380 11.33 15.21 -7.21
CA ARG A 380 11.11 14.25 -8.31
C ARG A 380 10.82 12.86 -7.77
N TYR A 381 11.58 12.38 -6.79
CA TYR A 381 11.36 11.07 -6.18
C TYR A 381 10.08 10.98 -5.36
N LEU A 382 9.70 12.03 -4.61
CA LEU A 382 8.41 12.09 -3.92
C LEU A 382 7.23 12.00 -4.91
N LYS A 383 7.32 12.68 -6.06
CA LYS A 383 6.31 12.58 -7.13
C LYS A 383 6.25 11.17 -7.74
N LEU A 384 7.40 10.52 -7.94
CA LEU A 384 7.43 9.12 -8.40
C LEU A 384 6.79 8.18 -7.38
N ALA A 385 7.07 8.35 -6.08
CA ALA A 385 6.42 7.59 -5.02
C ALA A 385 4.90 7.80 -5.02
N LEU A 386 4.42 9.05 -5.11
CA LEU A 386 2.99 9.34 -5.22
C LEU A 386 2.35 8.61 -6.41
N ASN A 387 3.02 8.61 -7.57
CA ASN A 387 2.49 8.02 -8.80
C ASN A 387 2.53 6.50 -8.83
N ASP A 388 3.53 5.90 -8.19
CA ASP A 388 3.70 4.45 -8.06
C ASP A 388 3.03 3.90 -6.79
N ARG A 389 2.30 4.69 -6.02
CA ARG A 389 1.71 4.31 -4.74
C ARG A 389 0.99 2.93 -4.76
N PRO A 390 1.32 2.01 -3.82
CA PRO A 390 0.63 0.72 -3.67
C PRO A 390 -0.78 0.84 -3.11
N PHE A 391 -1.56 -0.23 -3.28
CA PHE A 391 -2.78 -0.45 -2.51
C PHE A 391 -2.46 -0.77 -1.04
N LEU A 392 -3.40 -0.43 -0.15
CA LEU A 392 -3.24 -0.48 1.32
C LEU A 392 -3.08 -1.90 1.89
N GLY A 393 -3.41 -2.94 1.11
CA GLY A 393 -3.71 -4.31 1.54
C GLY A 393 -2.97 -4.79 2.79
N ARG A 394 -1.74 -5.28 2.64
CA ARG A 394 -1.02 -5.97 3.73
C ARG A 394 -0.03 -5.09 4.49
N ARG A 395 0.06 -3.80 4.17
CA ARG A 395 1.11 -2.93 4.70
C ARG A 395 0.91 -2.61 6.18
N THR A 396 1.98 -2.50 6.93
CA THR A 396 2.02 -2.00 8.31
C THR A 396 2.00 -0.47 8.38
N ILE A 397 2.27 0.22 7.28
CA ILE A 397 2.12 1.68 7.14
C ILE A 397 1.33 1.99 5.87
N TYR A 398 0.32 2.86 5.96
CA TYR A 398 -0.42 3.26 4.77
C TYR A 398 0.46 4.12 3.84
N PRO A 399 0.49 3.85 2.52
CA PRO A 399 1.40 4.55 1.61
C PRO A 399 1.24 6.07 1.60
N MET A 400 0.01 6.60 1.58
CA MET A 400 -0.18 8.07 1.65
C MET A 400 0.29 8.65 2.98
N TYR A 401 0.14 7.88 4.06
CA TYR A 401 0.62 8.30 5.37
C TYR A 401 2.14 8.38 5.38
N GLN A 402 2.80 7.32 4.91
CA GLN A 402 4.25 7.24 4.80
C GLN A 402 4.81 8.34 3.90
N LEU A 403 4.17 8.61 2.76
CA LEU A 403 4.56 9.68 1.84
C LEU A 403 4.48 11.06 2.51
N VAL A 404 3.37 11.35 3.19
CA VAL A 404 3.17 12.65 3.85
C VAL A 404 4.12 12.80 5.05
N ASP A 405 4.24 11.79 5.91
CA ASP A 405 5.15 11.82 7.07
C ASP A 405 6.62 11.97 6.64
N VAL A 406 7.04 11.33 5.54
CA VAL A 406 8.38 11.56 4.97
C VAL A 406 8.49 12.99 4.41
N ALA A 407 7.51 13.46 3.64
CA ALA A 407 7.54 14.80 3.05
C ALA A 407 7.59 15.91 4.13
N ASP A 408 6.78 15.79 5.18
CA ASP A 408 6.73 16.74 6.30
C ASP A 408 8.08 16.80 7.03
N ARG A 409 8.70 15.64 7.30
CA ARG A 409 10.04 15.59 7.92
C ARG A 409 11.12 16.20 7.04
N LEU A 410 11.10 15.92 5.74
CA LEU A 410 12.05 16.54 4.81
C LEU A 410 11.86 18.05 4.73
N PHE A 411 10.62 18.54 4.82
CA PHE A 411 10.34 19.97 4.89
C PHE A 411 10.89 20.60 6.19
N GLU A 412 10.70 19.94 7.33
CA GLU A 412 11.25 20.39 8.62
C GLU A 412 12.79 20.47 8.61
N GLU A 413 13.46 19.46 8.05
CA GLU A 413 14.94 19.37 8.04
C GLU A 413 15.61 20.24 6.98
N THR A 414 15.02 20.37 5.78
CA THR A 414 15.64 21.14 4.68
C THR A 414 15.36 22.65 4.76
N GLY A 415 14.39 23.07 5.56
CA GLY A 415 14.01 24.48 5.72
C GLY A 415 13.55 25.16 4.43
N ALA A 416 13.26 24.39 3.37
CA ALA A 416 12.85 24.90 2.07
C ALA A 416 11.41 25.40 2.14
N GLN A 417 11.23 26.72 2.21
CA GLN A 417 9.94 27.37 1.96
C GLN A 417 9.62 27.31 0.45
N GLU A 418 9.26 26.15 -0.10
CA GLU A 418 8.49 26.05 -1.37
C GLU A 418 8.02 24.63 -1.69
#